data_AF-A0A543FSE2-F1
#
_entry.id   AF-A0A543FSE2-F1
#
_cell.length_a   1.000
_cell.length_b   1.000
_cell.length_c   1.000
_cell.angle_alpha   90.00
_cell.angle_beta   90.00
_cell.angle_gamma   90.00
#
_symmetry.space_group_name_H-M   'P 1'
#
loop_
_entity.id
_entity.type
_entity.pdbx_description
1 polymer ?
#
loop_
_entity_poly.entity_id
_entity_poly.type
_entity_poly.pdbx_seq_one_letter_code
_entity_poly.pdbx_strand_id
1 'polypeptide(L)'
;MSGQQASQEARRLRSDTRRNRRRLLEAAGQIARESPDQLTMKDVANRAEIGPATAYRYYSTMDDVLAAYVLGVVEELRDFSASCSAAGRPLFDAVVDRWLDLLAEHGPVMVQLRSRRGFLERLHDGNETIVAVRDAWSRPVEGLLADLGLPAQMLEHALFLHNMMYDPREIHDLLQETGMSRREVVVRLTEAYLGALRGWVRAG
;
A
#
# COMPACT_ATOMS: atom_id res chain seq x y z
N MET A 1 -9.45 -22.02 -39.31
CA MET A 1 -8.08 -21.56 -38.94
C MET A 1 -8.01 -20.08 -38.53
N SER A 2 -8.99 -19.22 -38.88
CA SER A 2 -8.95 -17.77 -38.58
C SER A 2 -9.21 -17.39 -37.10
N GLY A 3 -9.98 -18.19 -36.35
CA GLY A 3 -10.30 -17.90 -34.93
C GLY A 3 -9.15 -18.14 -33.93
N GLN A 4 -8.19 -19.01 -34.26
CA GLN A 4 -7.04 -19.30 -33.39
C GLN A 4 -5.94 -18.23 -33.49
N GLN A 5 -5.74 -17.64 -34.67
CA GLN A 5 -4.76 -16.55 -34.88
C GLN A 5 -5.20 -15.25 -34.18
N ALA A 6 -6.47 -14.85 -34.30
CA ALA A 6 -7.01 -13.68 -33.59
C ALA A 6 -6.91 -13.82 -32.05
N SER A 7 -7.11 -15.03 -31.53
CA SER A 7 -6.99 -15.30 -30.08
C SER A 7 -5.55 -15.24 -29.57
N GLN A 8 -4.57 -15.61 -30.40
CA GLN A 8 -3.14 -15.55 -30.06
C GLN A 8 -2.60 -14.12 -30.13
N GLU A 9 -3.01 -13.34 -31.13
CA GLU A 9 -2.65 -11.92 -31.24
C GLU A 9 -3.22 -11.11 -30.06
N ALA A 10 -4.48 -11.34 -29.69
CA ALA A 10 -5.09 -10.71 -28.52
C ALA A 10 -4.34 -11.06 -27.21
N ARG A 11 -3.84 -12.30 -27.07
CA ARG A 11 -3.07 -12.73 -25.90
C ARG A 11 -1.69 -12.07 -25.85
N ARG A 12 -1.02 -11.91 -26.99
CA ARG A 12 0.26 -11.19 -27.11
C ARG A 12 0.11 -9.71 -26.76
N LEU A 13 -0.91 -9.04 -27.31
CA LEU A 13 -1.22 -7.64 -27.00
C LEU A 13 -1.49 -7.39 -25.51
N ARG A 14 -2.24 -8.29 -24.84
CA ARG A 14 -2.47 -8.24 -23.39
C ARG A 14 -1.17 -8.44 -22.60
N SER A 15 -0.32 -9.36 -23.04
CA SER A 15 0.99 -9.61 -22.43
C SER A 15 1.90 -8.38 -22.52
N ASP A 16 1.99 -7.77 -23.70
CA ASP A 16 2.81 -6.57 -23.94
C ASP A 16 2.28 -5.37 -23.14
N THR A 17 0.96 -5.21 -23.07
CA THR A 17 0.32 -4.19 -22.22
C THR A 17 0.71 -4.34 -20.76
N ARG A 18 0.63 -5.56 -20.20
CA ARG A 18 1.01 -5.82 -18.80
C ARG A 18 2.51 -5.59 -18.58
N ARG A 19 3.36 -6.02 -19.51
CA ARG A 19 4.81 -5.81 -19.45
C ARG A 19 5.17 -4.33 -19.46
N ASN A 20 4.54 -3.55 -20.32
CA ASN A 20 4.79 -2.11 -20.43
C ASN A 20 4.33 -1.34 -19.19
N ARG A 21 3.14 -1.67 -18.65
CA ARG A 21 2.69 -1.12 -17.36
C ARG A 21 3.70 -1.40 -16.25
N ARG A 22 4.16 -2.66 -16.15
CA ARG A 22 5.15 -3.04 -15.14
C ARG A 22 6.46 -2.26 -15.27
N ARG A 23 6.99 -2.12 -16.50
CA ARG A 23 8.21 -1.32 -16.75
C ARG A 23 8.06 0.14 -16.32
N LEU A 24 6.90 0.75 -16.56
CA LEU A 24 6.63 2.13 -16.11
C LEU A 24 6.63 2.23 -14.58
N LEU A 25 6.00 1.27 -13.89
CA LEU A 25 5.98 1.24 -12.42
C LEU A 25 7.37 0.98 -11.83
N GLU A 26 8.12 0.02 -12.38
CA GLU A 26 9.51 -0.27 -11.97
C GLU A 26 10.40 0.98 -12.14
N ALA A 27 10.29 1.67 -13.28
CA ALA A 27 11.02 2.91 -13.54
C ALA A 27 10.63 4.04 -12.56
N ALA A 28 9.34 4.21 -12.26
CA ALA A 28 8.87 5.19 -11.30
C ALA A 28 9.43 4.93 -9.90
N GLY A 29 9.40 3.67 -9.43
CA GLY A 29 9.97 3.29 -8.14
C GLY A 29 11.49 3.48 -8.05
N GLN A 30 12.22 3.24 -9.14
CA GLN A 30 13.66 3.50 -9.20
C GLN A 30 13.96 5.00 -9.10
N ILE A 31 13.31 5.82 -9.92
CA ILE A 31 13.51 7.28 -9.91
C ILE A 31 13.12 7.87 -8.55
N ALA A 32 12.00 7.44 -7.97
CA ALA A 32 11.55 7.93 -6.68
C ALA A 32 12.52 7.61 -5.52
N ARG A 33 13.32 6.55 -5.62
CA ARG A 33 14.35 6.23 -4.62
C ARG A 33 15.67 6.95 -4.86
N GLU A 34 16.07 7.11 -6.13
CA GLU A 34 17.34 7.74 -6.50
C GLU A 34 17.28 9.27 -6.44
N SER A 35 16.17 9.86 -6.89
CA SER A 35 16.00 11.30 -7.08
C SER A 35 14.51 11.67 -7.12
N PRO A 36 13.84 11.76 -5.95
CA PRO A 36 12.40 12.09 -5.86
C PRO A 36 12.01 13.35 -6.63
N ASP A 37 12.88 14.36 -6.66
CA ASP A 37 12.63 15.65 -7.33
C ASP A 37 12.61 15.56 -8.87
N GLN A 38 13.09 14.44 -9.44
CA GLN A 38 13.12 14.18 -10.88
C GLN A 38 11.95 13.29 -11.33
N LEU A 39 10.97 13.04 -10.47
CA LEU A 39 9.87 12.14 -10.78
C LEU A 39 8.85 12.81 -11.72
N THR A 40 9.13 12.75 -13.02
CA THR A 40 8.22 13.22 -14.07
C THR A 40 7.80 12.09 -14.99
N MET A 41 6.63 12.20 -15.62
CA MET A 41 6.17 11.22 -16.62
C MET A 41 7.19 11.03 -17.76
N LYS A 42 7.88 12.10 -18.16
CA LYS A 42 8.90 12.05 -19.22
C LYS A 42 10.10 11.20 -18.78
N ASP A 43 10.57 11.37 -17.56
CA ASP A 43 11.73 10.65 -17.04
C ASP A 43 11.39 9.18 -16.79
N VAL A 44 10.18 8.90 -16.28
CA VAL A 44 9.65 7.54 -16.14
C VAL A 44 9.55 6.85 -17.51
N ALA A 45 8.98 7.51 -18.52
CA ALA A 45 8.86 6.96 -19.87
C ALA A 45 10.23 6.66 -20.48
N ASN A 46 11.19 7.58 -20.36
CA ASN A 46 12.56 7.41 -20.84
C ASN A 46 13.25 6.23 -20.15
N ARG A 47 13.19 6.16 -18.82
CA ARG A 47 13.78 5.07 -18.02
C ARG A 47 13.15 3.71 -18.33
N ALA A 48 11.85 3.68 -18.56
CA ALA A 48 11.13 2.48 -18.96
C ALA A 48 11.35 2.10 -20.44
N GLU A 49 12.09 2.91 -21.20
CA GLU A 49 12.28 2.82 -22.66
C GLU A 49 10.94 2.67 -23.41
N ILE A 50 9.95 3.47 -22.99
CA ILE A 50 8.62 3.53 -23.59
C ILE A 50 8.41 4.96 -24.11
N GLY A 51 7.93 5.09 -25.34
CA GLY A 51 7.66 6.40 -25.92
C GLY A 51 6.68 7.22 -25.07
N PRO A 52 6.88 8.54 -24.86
CA PRO A 52 6.03 9.36 -23.98
C PRO A 52 4.53 9.28 -24.31
N ALA A 53 4.16 9.31 -25.59
CA ALA A 53 2.77 9.17 -26.02
C ALA A 53 2.16 7.82 -25.57
N THR A 54 2.94 6.75 -25.59
CA THR A 54 2.50 5.42 -25.13
C THR A 54 2.37 5.38 -23.60
N ALA A 55 3.28 6.03 -22.87
CA ALA A 55 3.17 6.15 -21.41
C ALA A 55 1.89 6.90 -21.01
N TYR A 56 1.61 8.05 -21.65
CA TYR A 56 0.38 8.83 -21.42
C TYR A 56 -0.91 8.07 -21.77
N ARG A 57 -0.85 7.08 -22.69
CA ARG A 57 -1.99 6.20 -22.97
C ARG A 57 -2.26 5.19 -21.85
N TYR A 58 -1.26 4.85 -21.03
CA TYR A 58 -1.45 3.97 -19.88
C TYR A 58 -1.81 4.72 -18.62
N TYR A 59 -1.20 5.87 -18.40
CA TYR A 59 -1.39 6.71 -17.21
C TYR A 59 -1.46 8.16 -17.64
N SER A 60 -2.57 8.84 -17.34
CA SER A 60 -2.81 10.20 -17.84
C SER A 60 -1.96 11.22 -17.09
N THR A 61 -1.63 10.92 -15.84
CA THR A 61 -0.85 11.78 -14.96
C THR A 61 0.25 10.99 -14.24
N MET A 62 1.24 11.70 -13.68
CA MET A 62 2.23 11.06 -12.80
C MET A 62 1.58 10.53 -11.52
N ASP A 63 0.52 11.19 -11.03
CA ASP A 63 -0.26 10.72 -9.88
C ASP A 63 -0.92 9.36 -10.16
N ASP A 64 -1.40 9.11 -11.40
CA ASP A 64 -1.95 7.81 -11.77
C ASP A 64 -0.88 6.70 -11.72
N VAL A 65 0.36 7.01 -12.13
CA VAL A 65 1.50 6.08 -12.04
C VAL A 65 1.83 5.78 -10.58
N LEU A 66 1.89 6.82 -9.74
CA LEU A 66 2.15 6.69 -8.31
C LEU A 66 1.04 5.91 -7.59
N ALA A 67 -0.23 6.18 -7.89
CA ALA A 67 -1.36 5.46 -7.33
C ALA A 67 -1.31 3.97 -7.70
N ALA A 68 -1.01 3.66 -8.97
CA ALA A 68 -0.84 2.28 -9.43
C ALA A 68 0.38 1.59 -8.80
N TYR A 69 1.46 2.33 -8.57
CA TYR A 69 2.65 1.82 -7.87
C TYR A 69 2.32 1.45 -6.42
N VAL A 70 1.75 2.40 -5.66
CA VAL A 70 1.37 2.22 -4.26
C VAL A 70 0.33 1.11 -4.12
N LEU A 71 -0.64 1.03 -5.04
CA LEU A 71 -1.58 -0.09 -5.09
C LEU A 71 -0.82 -1.41 -5.15
N GLY A 72 0.12 -1.59 -6.08
CA GLY A 72 0.91 -2.82 -6.18
C GLY A 72 1.66 -3.19 -4.91
N VAL A 73 2.24 -2.22 -4.20
CA VAL A 73 2.92 -2.45 -2.90
C VAL A 73 1.93 -2.91 -1.83
N VAL A 74 0.74 -2.30 -1.77
CA VAL A 74 -0.30 -2.69 -0.81
C VAL A 74 -0.90 -4.06 -1.15
N GLU A 75 -1.04 -4.38 -2.44
CA GLU A 75 -1.47 -5.71 -2.88
C GLU A 75 -0.48 -6.80 -2.46
N GLU A 76 0.82 -6.50 -2.48
CA GLU A 76 1.84 -7.41 -1.96
C GLU A 76 1.68 -7.64 -0.45
N LEU A 77 1.41 -6.59 0.33
CA LEU A 77 1.09 -6.72 1.75
C LEU A 77 -0.18 -7.55 1.98
N ARG A 78 -1.21 -7.33 1.16
CA ARG A 78 -2.47 -8.09 1.19
C ARG A 78 -2.21 -9.57 0.95
N ASP A 79 -1.45 -9.90 -0.08
CA ASP A 79 -1.15 -11.29 -0.43
C ASP A 79 -0.29 -11.96 0.66
N PHE A 80 0.66 -11.23 1.26
CA PHE A 80 1.39 -11.69 2.44
C PHE A 80 0.46 -11.99 3.62
N SER A 81 -0.41 -11.05 3.98
CA SER A 81 -1.39 -11.19 5.07
C SER A 81 -2.34 -12.38 4.83
N ALA A 82 -2.82 -12.57 3.61
CA ALA A 82 -3.68 -13.69 3.22
C ALA A 82 -2.97 -15.05 3.27
N SER A 83 -1.69 -15.12 2.90
CA SER A 83 -0.91 -16.37 2.86
C SER A 83 -0.33 -16.79 4.23
N CYS A 84 -0.26 -15.88 5.19
CA CYS A 84 0.32 -16.15 6.51
C CYS A 84 -0.56 -17.11 7.33
N SER A 85 0.04 -18.14 7.92
CA SER A 85 -0.67 -19.13 8.74
C SER A 85 -0.95 -18.68 10.18
N ALA A 86 -0.31 -17.60 10.64
CA ALA A 86 -0.53 -17.04 11.96
C ALA A 86 -1.96 -16.48 12.12
N ALA A 87 -2.39 -16.24 13.37
CA ALA A 87 -3.66 -15.60 13.70
C ALA A 87 -3.48 -14.69 14.92
N GLY A 88 -4.46 -13.82 15.20
CA GLY A 88 -4.42 -12.90 16.34
C GLY A 88 -3.24 -11.94 16.30
N ARG A 89 -2.71 -11.59 17.47
CA ARG A 89 -1.53 -10.73 17.64
C ARG A 89 -0.31 -11.19 16.84
N PRO A 90 0.07 -12.49 16.81
CA PRO A 90 1.16 -12.95 15.95
C PRO A 90 1.02 -12.61 14.46
N LEU A 91 -0.20 -12.70 13.90
CA LEU A 91 -0.46 -12.28 12.52
C LEU A 91 -0.33 -10.76 12.37
N PHE A 92 -0.89 -9.99 13.31
CA PHE A 92 -0.78 -8.54 13.31
C PHE A 92 0.67 -8.08 13.32
N ASP A 93 1.49 -8.61 14.23
CA ASP A 93 2.91 -8.27 14.33
C ASP A 93 3.66 -8.63 13.04
N ALA A 94 3.39 -9.80 12.44
CA ALA A 94 4.01 -10.21 11.18
C ALA A 94 3.65 -9.28 10.01
N VAL A 95 2.40 -8.81 9.92
CA VAL A 95 1.96 -7.89 8.87
C VAL A 95 2.51 -6.47 9.11
N VAL A 96 2.64 -6.03 10.36
CA VAL A 96 3.36 -4.79 10.71
C VAL A 96 4.81 -4.87 10.28
N ASP A 97 5.51 -5.96 10.59
CA ASP A 97 6.90 -6.13 10.15
C ASP A 97 6.99 -6.14 8.61
N ARG A 98 6.10 -6.84 7.90
CA ARG A 98 6.11 -6.79 6.44
C ARG A 98 5.84 -5.38 5.90
N TRP A 99 4.94 -4.64 6.54
CA TRP A 99 4.65 -3.27 6.14
C TRP A 99 5.88 -2.37 6.26
N LEU A 100 6.59 -2.43 7.39
CA LEU A 100 7.81 -1.65 7.57
C LEU A 100 8.94 -2.07 6.61
N ASP A 101 9.01 -3.34 6.20
CA ASP A 101 9.93 -3.79 5.15
C ASP A 101 9.61 -3.12 3.81
N LEU A 102 8.34 -3.12 3.42
CA LEU A 102 7.89 -2.47 2.19
C LEU A 102 8.14 -0.96 2.23
N LEU A 103 7.89 -0.30 3.36
CA LEU A 103 8.22 1.12 3.53
C LEU A 103 9.71 1.40 3.36
N ALA A 104 10.58 0.55 3.90
CA ALA A 104 12.03 0.69 3.74
C ALA A 104 12.48 0.40 2.30
N GLU A 105 11.88 -0.60 1.63
CA GLU A 105 12.21 -0.99 0.25
C GLU A 105 11.77 0.05 -0.78
N HIS A 106 10.59 0.64 -0.59
CA HIS A 106 9.99 1.56 -1.54
C HIS A 106 10.30 3.03 -1.23
N GLY A 107 10.61 3.35 0.03
CA GLY A 107 11.12 4.66 0.43
C GLY A 107 10.14 5.81 0.17
N PRO A 108 10.62 7.00 -0.28
CA PRO A 108 9.82 8.21 -0.40
C PRO A 108 8.56 8.08 -1.26
N VAL A 109 8.53 7.15 -2.23
CA VAL A 109 7.36 6.96 -3.11
C VAL A 109 6.08 6.67 -2.32
N MET A 110 6.21 6.00 -1.17
CA MET A 110 5.08 5.63 -0.32
C MET A 110 4.43 6.82 0.38
N VAL A 111 5.13 7.96 0.48
CA VAL A 111 4.61 9.18 1.12
C VAL A 111 4.07 10.20 0.12
N GLN A 112 4.37 10.05 -1.17
CA GLN A 112 4.04 11.05 -2.19
C GLN A 112 2.55 11.09 -2.57
N LEU A 113 1.85 9.96 -2.46
CA LEU A 113 0.42 9.93 -2.78
C LEU A 113 -0.39 10.58 -1.66
N ARG A 114 -0.83 11.82 -1.88
CA ARG A 114 -1.63 12.57 -0.91
C ARG A 114 -3.02 12.81 -1.46
N SER A 115 -4.03 12.37 -0.71
CA SER A 115 -5.42 12.73 -0.97
C SER A 115 -5.86 13.84 -0.03
N ARG A 116 -6.69 14.75 -0.55
CA ARG A 116 -7.44 15.70 0.29
C ARG A 116 -8.63 15.05 1.00
N ARG A 117 -9.00 13.83 0.60
CA ARG A 117 -10.13 13.05 1.11
C ARG A 117 -9.67 12.10 2.21
N GLY A 118 -10.51 11.93 3.24
CA GLY A 118 -10.20 11.08 4.39
C GLY A 118 -10.10 9.59 4.04
N PHE A 119 -9.63 8.78 5.00
CA PHE A 119 -9.57 7.32 4.84
C PHE A 119 -10.96 6.72 4.61
N LEU A 120 -11.92 6.99 5.51
CA LEU A 120 -13.27 6.43 5.44
C LEU A 120 -14.02 6.86 4.18
N GLU A 121 -13.92 8.14 3.82
CA GLU A 121 -14.56 8.67 2.61
C GLU A 121 -14.06 7.93 1.35
N ARG A 122 -12.74 7.72 1.23
CA ARG A 122 -12.16 6.98 0.11
C ARG A 122 -12.47 5.49 0.15
N LEU A 123 -12.58 4.91 1.36
CA LEU A 123 -12.96 3.52 1.54
C LEU A 123 -14.41 3.29 1.08
N HIS A 124 -15.34 4.16 1.48
CA HIS A 124 -16.75 4.10 1.11
C HIS A 124 -16.98 4.34 -0.39
N ASP A 125 -16.14 5.18 -1.00
CA ASP A 125 -16.13 5.39 -2.45
C ASP A 125 -15.47 4.25 -3.26
N GLY A 126 -14.88 3.26 -2.59
CA GLY A 126 -14.24 2.12 -3.27
C GLY A 126 -12.93 2.47 -3.96
N ASN A 127 -12.18 3.47 -3.46
CA ASN A 127 -10.85 3.76 -3.98
C ASN A 127 -9.95 2.52 -3.90
N GLU A 128 -9.40 2.09 -5.04
CA GLU A 128 -8.72 0.79 -5.18
C GLU A 128 -7.57 0.61 -4.17
N THR A 129 -6.73 1.62 -3.98
CA THR A 129 -5.63 1.57 -3.01
C THR A 129 -6.14 1.39 -1.58
N ILE A 130 -7.19 2.13 -1.19
CA ILE A 130 -7.74 2.06 0.17
C ILE A 130 -8.51 0.76 0.42
N VAL A 131 -9.18 0.24 -0.60
CA VAL A 131 -9.75 -1.11 -0.58
C VAL A 131 -8.66 -2.15 -0.36
N ALA A 132 -7.54 -2.06 -1.08
CA ALA A 132 -6.41 -2.98 -0.89
C ALA A 132 -5.80 -2.86 0.52
N VAL A 133 -5.71 -1.64 1.07
CA VAL A 133 -5.26 -1.42 2.47
C VAL A 133 -6.22 -2.12 3.44
N ARG A 134 -7.53 -1.89 3.30
CA ARG A 134 -8.54 -2.58 4.11
C ARG A 134 -8.34 -4.11 4.03
N ASP A 135 -8.18 -4.65 2.83
CA ASP A 135 -8.07 -6.10 2.63
C ASP A 135 -6.80 -6.68 3.26
N ALA A 136 -5.68 -5.95 3.21
CA ALA A 136 -4.44 -6.37 3.85
C ALA A 136 -4.55 -6.45 5.37
N TRP A 137 -5.27 -5.51 5.98
CA TRP A 137 -5.31 -5.34 7.43
C TRP A 137 -6.54 -5.93 8.11
N SER A 138 -7.61 -6.27 7.38
CA SER A 138 -8.85 -6.76 7.99
C SER A 138 -8.64 -7.99 8.86
N ARG A 139 -8.08 -9.07 8.32
CA ARG A 139 -7.85 -10.32 9.07
C ARG A 139 -6.91 -10.12 10.28
N PRO A 140 -5.76 -9.43 10.15
CA PRO A 140 -4.91 -9.13 11.30
C PRO A 140 -5.63 -8.33 12.40
N VAL A 141 -6.38 -7.29 12.02
CA VAL A 141 -7.09 -6.42 12.97
C VAL A 141 -8.27 -7.14 13.61
N GLU A 142 -9.04 -7.93 12.87
CA GLU A 142 -10.10 -8.78 13.42
C GLU A 142 -9.56 -9.77 14.46
N GLY A 143 -8.44 -10.43 14.16
CA GLY A 143 -7.77 -11.31 15.11
C GLY A 143 -7.35 -10.56 16.38
N LEU A 144 -6.83 -9.34 16.24
CA LEU A 144 -6.43 -8.52 17.36
C LEU A 144 -7.62 -8.04 18.21
N LEU A 145 -8.74 -7.69 17.57
CA LEU A 145 -9.99 -7.37 18.28
C LEU A 145 -10.48 -8.58 19.07
N ALA A 146 -10.44 -9.78 18.49
CA ALA A 146 -10.83 -11.01 19.17
C ALA A 146 -9.94 -11.30 20.39
N ASP A 147 -8.62 -11.17 20.26
CA ASP A 147 -7.66 -11.34 21.37
C ASP A 147 -7.92 -10.36 22.53
N LEU A 148 -8.41 -9.15 22.20
CA LEU A 148 -8.76 -8.13 23.18
C LEU A 148 -10.18 -8.27 23.75
N GLY A 149 -10.98 -9.22 23.27
CA GLY A 149 -12.40 -9.35 23.64
C GLY A 149 -13.25 -8.19 23.14
N LEU A 150 -12.83 -7.53 22.06
CA LEU A 150 -13.47 -6.34 21.50
C LEU A 150 -14.47 -6.70 20.38
N PRO A 151 -15.59 -5.96 20.24
CA PRO A 151 -16.62 -6.29 19.24
C PRO A 151 -16.13 -6.21 17.78
N ALA A 152 -16.48 -7.20 16.96
CA ALA A 152 -16.10 -7.28 15.55
C ALA A 152 -16.65 -6.13 14.69
N GLN A 153 -17.81 -5.57 15.04
CA GLN A 153 -18.39 -4.41 14.34
C GLN A 153 -17.53 -3.14 14.39
N MET A 154 -16.48 -3.13 15.22
CA MET A 154 -15.55 -2.01 15.30
C MET A 154 -14.46 -2.06 14.24
N LEU A 155 -14.42 -3.08 13.38
CA LEU A 155 -13.38 -3.24 12.37
C LEU A 155 -13.13 -1.95 11.56
N GLU A 156 -14.17 -1.26 11.10
CA GLU A 156 -14.01 -0.03 10.34
C GLU A 156 -13.30 1.08 11.14
N HIS A 157 -13.69 1.27 12.41
CA HIS A 157 -13.05 2.22 13.31
C HIS A 157 -11.62 1.82 13.67
N ALA A 158 -11.38 0.51 13.86
CA ALA A 158 -10.06 -0.03 14.11
C ALA A 158 -9.13 0.20 12.91
N LEU A 159 -9.61 -0.03 11.68
CA LEU A 159 -8.87 0.26 10.45
C LEU A 159 -8.62 1.76 10.25
N PHE A 160 -9.56 2.62 10.65
CA PHE A 160 -9.35 4.07 10.66
C PHE A 160 -8.21 4.48 11.61
N LEU A 161 -8.22 3.99 12.86
CA LEU A 161 -7.16 4.24 13.84
C LEU A 161 -5.81 3.66 13.37
N HIS A 162 -5.82 2.46 12.79
CA HIS A 162 -4.65 1.85 12.19
C HIS A 162 -4.08 2.73 11.07
N ASN A 163 -4.93 3.21 10.14
CA ASN A 163 -4.48 4.11 9.06
C ASN A 163 -3.84 5.39 9.61
N MET A 164 -4.33 5.93 10.73
CA MET A 164 -3.71 7.12 11.35
C MET A 164 -2.34 6.82 11.97
N MET A 165 -2.18 5.67 12.64
CA MET A 165 -0.97 5.32 13.39
C MET A 165 0.13 4.68 12.54
N TYR A 166 -0.26 3.98 11.46
CA TYR A 166 0.66 3.28 10.57
C TYR A 166 0.79 3.96 9.20
N ASP A 167 0.49 5.26 9.13
CA ASP A 167 0.69 6.05 7.93
C ASP A 167 2.18 6.01 7.51
N PRO A 168 2.49 5.76 6.21
CA PRO A 168 3.86 5.73 5.71
C PRO A 168 4.72 6.93 6.12
N ARG A 169 4.13 8.13 6.10
CA ARG A 169 4.84 9.37 6.39
C ARG A 169 5.21 9.44 7.86
N GLU A 170 4.26 9.15 8.74
CA GLU A 170 4.46 9.26 10.18
C GLU A 170 5.43 8.16 10.68
N ILE A 171 5.35 6.94 10.13
CA ILE A 171 6.35 5.89 10.42
C ILE A 171 7.75 6.33 9.97
N HIS A 172 7.86 6.88 8.75
CA HIS A 172 9.15 7.33 8.22
C HIS A 172 9.74 8.46 9.06
N ASP A 173 8.94 9.48 9.38
CA ASP A 173 9.33 10.61 10.23
C ASP A 173 9.82 10.13 11.60
N LEU A 174 9.05 9.23 12.24
CA LEU A 174 9.40 8.67 13.53
C LEU A 174 10.75 7.92 13.49
N LEU A 175 11.02 7.14 12.45
CA LEU A 175 12.27 6.39 12.30
C LEU A 175 13.48 7.27 11.98
N GLN A 176 13.28 8.40 11.29
CA GLN A 176 14.37 9.30 10.91
C GLN A 176 14.69 10.33 12.00
N GLU A 177 13.67 10.87 12.65
CA GLU A 177 13.81 12.02 13.55
C GLU A 177 13.95 11.62 15.02
N THR A 178 13.67 10.37 15.34
CA THR A 178 13.87 9.83 16.69
C THR A 178 14.88 8.70 16.60
N GLY A 179 15.93 8.71 17.41
CA GLY A 179 16.95 7.64 17.43
C GLY A 179 16.43 6.26 17.86
N MET A 180 15.12 6.02 17.80
CA MET A 180 14.47 4.76 18.10
C MET A 180 14.80 3.73 17.04
N SER A 181 15.13 2.53 17.49
CA SER A 181 15.25 1.39 16.61
C SER A 181 13.88 1.02 16.03
N ARG A 182 13.89 0.37 14.86
CA ARG A 182 12.69 -0.20 14.24
C ARG A 182 11.86 -1.05 15.22
N ARG A 183 12.53 -1.87 16.03
CA ARG A 183 11.87 -2.71 17.04
C ARG A 183 11.14 -1.86 18.08
N GLU A 184 11.75 -0.77 18.55
CA GLU A 184 11.10 0.14 19.51
C GLU A 184 9.88 0.83 18.90
N VAL A 185 9.98 1.27 17.64
CA VAL A 185 8.85 1.87 16.90
C VAL A 185 7.69 0.88 16.81
N VAL A 186 7.94 -0.36 16.36
CA VAL A 186 6.91 -1.40 16.26
C VAL A 186 6.25 -1.66 17.62
N VAL A 187 7.04 -1.87 18.67
CA VAL A 187 6.48 -2.12 20.02
C VAL A 187 5.63 -0.94 20.50
N ARG A 188 6.13 0.29 20.40
CA ARG A 188 5.43 1.48 20.91
C ARG A 188 4.16 1.78 20.13
N LEU A 189 4.20 1.73 18.79
CA LEU A 189 3.02 1.97 17.97
C LEU A 189 1.96 0.88 18.18
N THR A 190 2.37 -0.38 18.27
CA THR A 190 1.41 -1.45 18.54
C THR A 190 0.77 -1.30 19.92
N GLU A 191 1.52 -1.02 20.99
CA GLU A 191 0.93 -0.80 22.31
C GLU A 191 0.03 0.45 22.35
N ALA A 192 0.41 1.54 21.66
CA ALA A 192 -0.43 2.72 21.51
C ALA A 192 -1.74 2.42 20.77
N TYR A 193 -1.67 1.60 19.71
CA TYR A 193 -2.84 1.17 18.94
C TYR A 193 -3.79 0.33 19.78
N LEU A 194 -3.29 -0.65 20.55
CA LEU A 194 -4.13 -1.43 21.47
C LEU A 194 -4.80 -0.56 22.54
N GLY A 195 -4.06 0.43 23.06
CA GLY A 195 -4.58 1.42 23.98
C GLY A 195 -5.72 2.24 23.36
N ALA A 196 -5.54 2.69 22.11
CA ALA A 196 -6.55 3.43 21.37
C ALA A 196 -7.80 2.59 21.09
N LEU A 197 -7.67 1.32 20.71
CA LEU A 197 -8.80 0.41 20.50
C LEU A 197 -9.65 0.26 21.77
N ARG A 198 -9.01 0.02 22.92
CA ARG A 198 -9.70 -0.06 24.22
C ARG A 198 -10.35 1.27 24.61
N GLY A 199 -9.63 2.36 24.39
CA GLY A 199 -10.10 3.72 24.69
C GLY A 199 -11.32 4.11 23.87
N TRP A 200 -11.35 3.73 22.60
CA TRP A 200 -12.45 4.00 21.67
C TRP A 200 -13.76 3.38 22.16
N VAL A 201 -13.73 2.10 22.53
CA VAL A 201 -14.91 1.38 23.06
C VAL A 201 -15.42 2.01 24.33
N ARG A 202 -14.51 2.34 25.25
CA ARG A 202 -14.87 2.89 26.56
C ARG A 202 -15.54 4.27 26.46
N ALA A 203 -15.24 5.03 25.40
CA ALA A 203 -15.74 6.38 25.21
C ALA A 203 -17.10 6.43 24.48
N GLY A 204 -17.51 5.35 23.81
CA GLY A 204 -18.81 5.22 23.15
C GLY A 204 -19.88 4.63 24.06
#